data_AF-A0A524F2U0-F1
#
_entry.id   AF-A0A524F2U0-F1
#
_cell.length_a   1.000
_cell.length_b   1.000
_cell.length_c   1.000
_cell.angle_alpha   90.00
_cell.angle_beta   90.00
_cell.angle_gamma   90.00
#
_symmetry.space_group_name_H-M   'P 1'
#
loop_
_entity.id
_entity.type
_entity.pdbx_description
1 polymer ?
#
loop_
_entity_poly.entity_id
_entity_poly.type
_entity_poly.pdbx_seq_one_letter_code
_entity_poly.pdbx_strand_id
1 'polypeptide(L)'
;MSEMEPDITTEPKKKSKVGQFLAKWGGLTFFLLMIAAIVVLAVMKISFGQWLADLVIKFHDRYGPWGIYLGVAIISVFGNLTVIFPVPYSVALIVIGAFVPGVNPIFVGIAAGFGAGIGEVSAWLIGRGGQEFIKSEKTERMKKYIEKGWAPVLIFIFAATPLPDDAFLVVVGFTGYSVVKTLFWCFLGKVVLCTFTTAIPVWIQNISPDFAATLYRLFGINYEDAINGIVSETPPTWQDIVISTSVWIGIIIVTFALISIDWDKVFHRVKDKHESHPPRALKKGVKFHPHDEEEQEEPIPKNAQSTKNDKK
;
A
#
# COMPACT_ATOMS: atom_id res chain seq x y z
N MET A 1 -23.96 52.09 -25.38
CA MET A 1 -23.94 50.77 -26.03
C MET A 1 -23.25 49.85 -25.03
N SER A 2 -24.05 49.11 -24.27
CA SER A 2 -23.58 48.24 -23.17
C SER A 2 -23.19 46.91 -23.79
N GLU A 3 -21.92 46.55 -23.68
CA GLU A 3 -21.44 45.22 -24.00
C GLU A 3 -21.84 44.28 -22.85
N MET A 4 -22.55 43.22 -23.23
CA MET A 4 -23.17 42.22 -22.36
C MET A 4 -22.09 41.17 -22.05
N GLU A 5 -21.68 41.04 -20.78
CA GLU A 5 -20.84 39.92 -20.35
C GLU A 5 -21.62 38.59 -20.50
N PRO A 6 -20.99 37.51 -21.02
CA PRO A 6 -21.64 36.21 -21.03
C PRO A 6 -21.67 35.63 -19.61
N ASP A 7 -22.89 35.47 -19.08
CA ASP A 7 -23.20 34.70 -17.88
C ASP A 7 -22.85 33.22 -18.11
N ILE A 8 -21.73 32.77 -17.55
CA ILE A 8 -21.32 31.36 -17.53
C ILE A 8 -21.69 30.77 -16.17
N THR A 9 -22.98 30.76 -15.83
CA THR A 9 -23.53 29.89 -14.80
C THR A 9 -23.76 28.50 -15.39
N THR A 10 -22.69 27.70 -15.50
CA THR A 10 -22.84 26.28 -15.81
C THR A 10 -23.49 25.58 -14.63
N GLU A 11 -24.81 25.31 -14.71
CA GLU A 11 -25.49 24.45 -13.76
C GLU A 11 -24.81 23.08 -13.67
N PRO A 12 -24.62 22.51 -12.46
CA PRO A 12 -24.00 21.20 -12.32
C PRO A 12 -24.89 20.11 -12.93
N LYS A 13 -24.42 19.48 -14.02
CA LYS A 13 -25.12 18.38 -14.72
C LYS A 13 -25.61 17.32 -13.72
N LYS A 14 -26.93 17.15 -13.66
CA LYS A 14 -27.62 16.14 -12.83
C LYS A 14 -27.09 14.74 -13.18
N LYS A 15 -26.30 14.13 -12.29
CA LYS A 15 -25.69 12.80 -12.50
C LYS A 15 -26.78 11.77 -12.82
N SER A 16 -26.56 10.94 -13.85
CA SER A 16 -27.50 9.90 -14.29
C SER A 16 -27.85 8.93 -13.16
N LYS A 17 -29.01 8.24 -13.23
CA LYS A 17 -29.40 7.20 -12.23
C LYS A 17 -28.31 6.14 -12.05
N VAL A 18 -27.63 5.77 -13.14
CA VAL A 18 -26.47 4.85 -13.13
C VAL A 18 -25.28 5.47 -12.39
N GLY A 19 -24.97 6.74 -12.64
CA GLY A 19 -23.89 7.45 -11.95
C GLY A 19 -24.13 7.61 -10.43
N GLN A 20 -25.38 7.80 -10.01
CA GLN A 20 -25.74 7.85 -8.59
C GLN A 20 -25.65 6.47 -7.92
N PHE A 21 -26.05 5.41 -8.63
CA PHE A 21 -25.92 4.04 -8.15
C PHE A 21 -24.44 3.63 -8.02
N LEU A 22 -23.60 3.89 -9.03
CA LEU A 22 -22.16 3.61 -8.98
C LEU A 22 -21.45 4.41 -7.89
N ALA A 23 -21.84 5.67 -7.67
CA ALA A 23 -21.26 6.48 -6.60
C ALA A 23 -21.59 5.95 -5.19
N LYS A 24 -22.73 5.29 -5.02
CA LYS A 24 -23.19 4.76 -3.71
C LYS A 24 -22.79 3.31 -3.48
N TRP A 25 -22.81 2.48 -4.52
CA TRP A 25 -22.67 1.03 -4.41
C TRP A 25 -21.53 0.46 -5.26
N GLY A 26 -20.85 1.27 -6.09
CA GLY A 26 -19.85 0.80 -7.06
C GLY A 26 -18.78 -0.09 -6.43
N GLY A 27 -18.24 0.32 -5.28
CA GLY A 27 -17.25 -0.47 -4.53
C GLY A 27 -17.80 -1.83 -4.08
N LEU A 28 -19.01 -1.88 -3.52
CA LEU A 28 -19.62 -3.14 -3.09
C LEU A 28 -20.00 -4.03 -4.28
N THR A 29 -20.57 -3.47 -5.34
CA THR A 29 -20.95 -4.24 -6.53
C THR A 29 -19.74 -4.87 -7.19
N PHE A 30 -18.62 -4.14 -7.30
CA PHE A 30 -17.38 -4.69 -7.84
C PHE A 30 -16.81 -5.77 -6.92
N PHE A 31 -16.80 -5.55 -5.61
CA PHE A 31 -16.35 -6.53 -4.63
C PHE A 31 -17.10 -7.87 -4.76
N LEU A 32 -18.43 -7.82 -4.90
CA LEU A 32 -19.25 -9.01 -5.14
C LEU A 32 -18.95 -9.67 -6.50
N LEU A 33 -18.73 -8.89 -7.55
CA LEU A 33 -18.34 -9.42 -8.87
C LEU A 33 -17.00 -10.15 -8.84
N MET A 34 -16.04 -9.68 -8.03
CA MET A 34 -14.73 -10.33 -7.91
C MET A 34 -14.83 -11.66 -7.15
N ILE A 35 -15.59 -11.71 -6.06
CA ILE A 35 -15.90 -12.98 -5.38
C ILE A 35 -16.60 -13.93 -6.36
N ALA A 36 -17.59 -13.44 -7.11
CA ALA A 36 -18.28 -14.24 -8.12
C ALA A 36 -17.30 -14.76 -9.20
N ALA A 37 -16.38 -13.93 -9.69
CA ALA A 37 -15.37 -14.35 -10.68
C ALA A 37 -14.47 -15.47 -10.15
N ILE A 38 -14.00 -15.36 -8.89
CA ILE A 38 -13.18 -16.40 -8.26
C ILE A 38 -13.96 -17.68 -8.02
N VAL A 39 -15.23 -17.58 -7.62
CA VAL A 39 -16.13 -18.73 -7.50
C VAL A 39 -16.36 -19.38 -8.87
N VAL A 40 -16.51 -18.60 -9.94
CA VAL A 40 -16.64 -19.12 -11.31
C VAL A 40 -15.36 -19.86 -11.72
N LEU A 41 -14.18 -19.30 -11.47
CA LEU A 41 -12.89 -19.99 -11.70
C LEU A 41 -12.84 -21.32 -10.93
N ALA A 42 -13.25 -21.32 -9.66
CA ALA A 42 -13.28 -22.52 -8.82
C ALA A 42 -14.24 -23.60 -9.37
N VAL A 43 -15.44 -23.21 -9.83
CA VAL A 43 -16.41 -24.11 -10.47
C VAL A 43 -15.83 -24.71 -11.76
N MET A 44 -15.05 -23.93 -12.51
CA MET A 44 -14.32 -24.40 -13.70
C MET A 44 -13.07 -25.22 -13.36
N LYS A 45 -12.81 -25.50 -12.08
CA LYS A 45 -11.60 -26.19 -11.57
C LYS A 45 -10.29 -25.46 -11.89
N ILE A 46 -10.35 -24.14 -12.06
CA ILE A 46 -9.17 -23.31 -12.31
C ILE A 46 -8.74 -22.68 -10.98
N SER A 47 -7.56 -23.08 -10.50
CA SER A 47 -6.89 -22.39 -9.40
C SER A 47 -6.33 -21.07 -9.93
N PHE A 48 -6.76 -19.93 -9.37
CA PHE A 48 -6.26 -18.62 -9.79
C PHE A 48 -4.75 -18.48 -9.56
N GLY A 49 -4.22 -19.05 -8.48
CA GLY A 49 -2.79 -19.07 -8.19
C GLY A 49 -2.01 -19.88 -9.23
N GLN A 50 -2.50 -21.07 -9.58
CA GLN A 50 -1.90 -21.90 -10.63
C GLN A 50 -1.98 -21.23 -11.99
N TRP A 51 -3.11 -20.58 -12.32
CA TRP A 51 -3.27 -19.87 -13.58
C TRP A 51 -2.24 -18.73 -13.74
N LEU A 52 -1.95 -17.99 -12.67
CA LEU A 52 -0.88 -16.99 -12.66
C LEU A 52 0.50 -17.64 -12.82
N ALA A 53 0.75 -18.78 -12.18
CA ALA A 53 1.98 -19.55 -12.31
C ALA A 53 2.22 -19.98 -13.76
N ASP A 54 1.22 -20.63 -14.36
CA ASP A 54 1.27 -21.13 -15.73
C ASP A 54 1.47 -20.01 -16.74
N LEU A 55 0.93 -18.81 -16.48
CA LEU A 55 1.17 -17.64 -17.31
C LEU A 55 2.66 -17.28 -17.35
N VAL A 56 3.33 -17.25 -16.20
CA VAL A 56 4.78 -16.94 -16.14
C VAL A 56 5.61 -18.04 -16.80
N ILE A 57 5.23 -19.30 -16.60
CA ILE A 57 5.92 -20.44 -17.22
C ILE A 57 5.80 -20.36 -18.75
N LYS A 58 4.63 -19.98 -19.29
CA LYS A 58 4.49 -19.74 -20.74
C LYS A 58 5.44 -18.66 -21.26
N PHE A 59 5.72 -17.61 -20.48
CA PHE A 59 6.74 -16.62 -20.86
C PHE A 59 8.16 -17.20 -20.78
N HIS A 60 8.47 -18.00 -19.75
CA HIS A 60 9.72 -18.73 -19.65
C HIS A 60 9.96 -19.61 -20.87
N ASP A 61 8.99 -20.46 -21.23
CA ASP A 61 9.13 -21.41 -22.34
C ASP A 61 9.26 -20.70 -23.69
N ARG A 62 8.64 -19.51 -23.82
CA ARG A 62 8.68 -18.72 -25.05
C ARG A 62 9.95 -17.89 -25.22
N TYR A 63 10.47 -17.32 -24.14
CA TYR A 63 11.55 -16.32 -24.16
C TYR A 63 12.81 -16.75 -23.40
N GLY A 64 12.86 -18.00 -22.93
CA GLY A 64 13.94 -18.55 -22.12
C GLY A 64 13.97 -17.99 -20.68
N PRO A 65 15.13 -18.08 -20.00
CA PRO A 65 15.26 -17.66 -18.60
C PRO A 65 14.82 -16.22 -18.32
N TRP A 66 15.00 -15.31 -19.29
CA TRP A 66 14.58 -13.91 -19.17
C TRP A 66 13.06 -13.72 -19.23
N GLY A 67 12.35 -14.67 -19.83
CA GLY A 67 10.89 -14.67 -19.93
C GLY A 67 10.19 -14.66 -18.58
N ILE A 68 10.78 -15.29 -17.56
CA ILE A 68 10.25 -15.28 -16.20
C ILE A 68 10.09 -13.84 -15.70
N TYR A 69 11.14 -13.03 -15.79
CA TYR A 69 11.11 -11.64 -15.31
C TYR A 69 10.11 -10.79 -16.10
N LEU A 70 9.96 -11.05 -17.39
CA LEU A 70 8.96 -10.37 -18.21
C LEU A 70 7.53 -10.75 -17.79
N GLY A 71 7.26 -12.04 -17.61
CA GLY A 71 5.97 -12.53 -17.11
C GLY A 71 5.62 -11.97 -15.74
N VAL A 72 6.60 -11.95 -14.83
CA VAL A 72 6.50 -11.30 -13.50
C VAL A 72 6.10 -9.84 -13.65
N ALA A 73 6.83 -9.07 -14.45
CA ALA A 73 6.58 -7.64 -14.63
C ALA A 73 5.17 -7.39 -15.16
N ILE A 74 4.73 -8.15 -16.17
CA ILE A 74 3.39 -8.02 -16.75
C ILE A 74 2.29 -8.31 -15.73
N ILE A 75 2.41 -9.42 -14.98
CA ILE A 75 1.44 -9.74 -13.92
C ILE A 75 1.42 -8.66 -12.85
N SER A 76 2.59 -8.14 -12.46
CA SER A 76 2.68 -7.04 -11.50
C SER A 76 2.05 -5.74 -12.00
N VAL A 77 2.16 -5.41 -13.30
CA VAL A 77 1.44 -4.27 -13.91
C VAL A 77 -0.06 -4.44 -13.70
N PHE A 78 -0.62 -5.55 -14.16
CA PHE A 78 -2.07 -5.76 -14.09
C PHE A 78 -2.57 -5.91 -12.65
N GLY A 79 -1.74 -6.47 -11.77
CA GLY A 79 -2.08 -6.64 -10.37
C GLY A 79 -2.11 -5.32 -9.57
N ASN A 80 -1.36 -4.30 -9.99
CA ASN A 80 -1.34 -2.97 -9.35
C ASN A 80 -2.07 -1.89 -10.17
N LEU A 81 -2.55 -2.21 -11.39
CA LEU A 81 -3.33 -1.27 -12.21
C LEU A 81 -4.70 -0.97 -11.59
N THR A 82 -5.17 -1.84 -10.71
CA THR A 82 -6.47 -1.73 -10.06
C THR A 82 -6.34 -0.94 -8.76
N VAL A 83 -6.33 0.39 -8.85
CA VAL A 83 -6.31 1.37 -7.72
C VAL A 83 -7.24 1.03 -6.55
N ILE A 84 -8.34 0.35 -6.85
CA ILE A 84 -9.41 0.08 -5.89
C ILE A 84 -9.28 -1.36 -5.33
N PHE A 85 -8.49 -2.23 -5.98
CA PHE A 85 -8.47 -3.65 -5.71
C PHE A 85 -7.04 -4.18 -5.79
N PRO A 86 -6.38 -4.41 -4.65
CA PRO A 86 -5.10 -5.11 -4.67
C PRO A 86 -5.38 -6.55 -5.05
N VAL A 87 -5.14 -6.87 -6.34
CA VAL A 87 -4.98 -8.25 -6.75
C VAL A 87 -3.73 -8.74 -6.02
N PRO A 88 -3.77 -9.85 -5.28
CA PRO A 88 -2.61 -10.40 -4.59
C PRO A 88 -1.55 -10.93 -5.56
N TYR A 89 -0.97 -10.05 -6.39
CA TYR A 89 0.12 -10.36 -7.31
C TYR A 89 1.35 -10.85 -6.55
N SER A 90 1.46 -10.51 -5.26
CA SER A 90 2.41 -11.08 -4.30
C SER A 90 2.36 -12.60 -4.26
N VAL A 91 1.19 -13.22 -4.52
CA VAL A 91 1.07 -14.68 -4.63
C VAL A 91 1.76 -15.20 -5.88
N ALA A 92 1.66 -14.50 -7.02
CA ALA A 92 2.45 -14.85 -8.21
C ALA A 92 3.95 -14.75 -7.93
N LEU A 93 4.39 -13.82 -7.07
CA LEU A 93 5.80 -13.72 -6.66
C LEU A 93 6.22 -14.87 -5.74
N ILE A 94 5.34 -15.28 -4.83
CA ILE A 94 5.54 -16.45 -3.95
C ILE A 94 5.72 -17.72 -4.79
N VAL A 95 4.87 -17.88 -5.83
CA VAL A 95 4.99 -18.95 -6.82
C VAL A 95 6.37 -18.87 -7.48
N ILE A 96 6.74 -17.74 -8.08
CA ILE A 96 7.95 -17.67 -8.93
C ILE A 96 9.23 -17.91 -8.13
N GLY A 97 9.31 -17.41 -6.89
CA GLY A 97 10.44 -17.68 -6.00
C GLY A 97 10.63 -19.17 -5.73
N ALA A 98 9.53 -19.91 -5.63
CA ALA A 98 9.52 -21.34 -5.38
C ALA A 98 9.73 -22.22 -6.62
N PHE A 99 9.23 -21.74 -7.77
CA PHE A 99 9.10 -22.53 -8.99
C PHE A 99 10.34 -22.59 -9.86
N VAL A 100 11.23 -21.61 -9.72
CA VAL A 100 12.39 -21.48 -10.61
C VAL A 100 13.65 -21.74 -9.79
N PRO A 101 14.19 -22.97 -9.84
CA PRO A 101 15.44 -23.31 -9.17
C PRO A 101 16.54 -22.32 -9.56
N GLY A 102 17.14 -21.66 -8.57
CA GLY A 102 18.21 -20.68 -8.77
C GLY A 102 17.77 -19.29 -9.23
N VAL A 103 16.46 -18.98 -9.27
CA VAL A 103 16.02 -17.62 -9.52
C VAL A 103 16.49 -16.71 -8.39
N ASN A 104 17.09 -15.59 -8.75
CA ASN A 104 17.53 -14.62 -7.75
C ASN A 104 16.31 -13.78 -7.32
N PRO A 105 15.90 -13.83 -6.04
CA PRO A 105 14.74 -13.06 -5.56
C PRO A 105 14.87 -11.56 -5.79
N ILE A 106 16.11 -11.04 -5.88
CA ILE A 106 16.37 -9.63 -6.16
C ILE A 106 15.99 -9.28 -7.60
N PHE A 107 16.33 -10.12 -8.59
CA PHE A 107 15.95 -9.85 -9.99
C PHE A 107 14.45 -9.99 -10.20
N VAL A 108 13.81 -10.95 -9.55
CA VAL A 108 12.34 -11.07 -9.51
C VAL A 108 11.73 -9.83 -8.87
N GLY A 109 12.28 -9.38 -7.74
CA GLY A 109 11.85 -8.17 -7.03
C GLY A 109 11.98 -6.91 -7.87
N ILE A 110 13.07 -6.76 -8.64
CA ILE A 110 13.27 -5.63 -9.57
C ILE A 110 12.22 -5.66 -10.69
N ALA A 111 12.02 -6.81 -11.33
CA ALA A 111 11.04 -6.96 -12.41
C ALA A 111 9.60 -6.72 -11.93
N ALA A 112 9.25 -7.30 -10.78
CA ALA A 112 7.96 -7.12 -10.13
C ALA A 112 7.75 -5.68 -9.69
N GLY A 113 8.75 -5.06 -9.06
CA GLY A 113 8.71 -3.67 -8.63
C GLY A 113 8.52 -2.72 -9.80
N PHE A 114 9.16 -3.00 -10.94
CA PHE A 114 8.99 -2.21 -12.16
C PHE A 114 7.56 -2.31 -12.69
N GLY A 115 7.03 -3.54 -12.79
CA GLY A 115 5.64 -3.75 -13.19
C GLY A 115 4.65 -3.09 -12.24
N ALA A 116 4.83 -3.28 -10.93
CA ALA A 116 3.97 -2.71 -9.89
C ALA A 116 3.96 -1.17 -9.95
N GLY A 117 5.13 -0.55 -10.06
CA GLY A 117 5.25 0.91 -10.18
C GLY A 117 4.51 1.46 -11.42
N ILE A 118 4.53 0.75 -12.55
CA ILE A 118 3.72 1.13 -13.73
C ILE A 118 2.22 1.02 -13.42
N GLY A 119 1.78 -0.03 -12.73
CA GLY A 119 0.39 -0.20 -12.32
C GLY A 119 -0.09 0.95 -11.42
N GLU A 120 0.73 1.34 -10.44
CA GLU A 120 0.45 2.41 -9.46
C GLU A 120 0.29 3.81 -10.07
N VAL A 121 0.74 4.02 -11.32
CA VAL A 121 0.46 5.25 -12.08
C VAL A 121 -1.04 5.53 -12.11
N SER A 122 -1.86 4.48 -12.21
CA SER A 122 -3.32 4.60 -12.21
C SER A 122 -3.85 5.27 -10.94
N ALA A 123 -3.33 4.90 -9.76
CA ALA A 123 -3.77 5.42 -8.47
C ALA A 123 -3.43 6.90 -8.35
N TRP A 124 -2.19 7.24 -8.72
CA TRP A 124 -1.75 8.62 -8.75
C TRP A 124 -2.56 9.46 -9.74
N LEU A 125 -2.87 8.95 -10.94
CA LEU A 125 -3.66 9.64 -11.96
C LEU A 125 -5.10 9.91 -11.50
N ILE A 126 -5.75 8.95 -10.84
CA ILE A 126 -7.08 9.13 -10.26
C ILE A 126 -7.06 10.26 -9.23
N GLY A 127 -6.04 10.28 -8.36
CA GLY A 127 -5.81 11.38 -7.43
C GLY A 127 -5.61 12.71 -8.14
N ARG A 128 -4.71 12.76 -9.11
CA ARG A 128 -4.40 13.99 -9.86
C ARG A 128 -5.62 14.56 -10.59
N GLY A 129 -6.43 13.71 -11.22
CA GLY A 129 -7.65 14.11 -11.93
C GLY A 129 -8.78 14.58 -11.00
N GLY A 130 -8.83 14.11 -9.75
CA GLY A 130 -9.82 14.52 -8.77
C GLY A 130 -9.41 15.72 -7.89
N GLN A 131 -8.24 16.32 -8.14
CA GLN A 131 -7.66 17.38 -7.32
C GLN A 131 -8.57 18.60 -7.12
N GLU A 132 -9.38 18.96 -8.13
CA GLU A 132 -10.28 20.12 -8.07
C GLU A 132 -11.57 19.84 -7.28
N PHE A 133 -11.96 18.57 -7.15
CA PHE A 133 -13.24 18.17 -6.55
C PHE A 133 -13.16 17.85 -5.05
N ILE A 134 -11.95 17.64 -4.52
CA ILE A 134 -11.74 17.16 -3.15
C ILE A 134 -10.76 18.09 -2.41
N LYS A 135 -11.32 19.13 -1.77
CA LYS A 135 -10.64 19.89 -0.71
C LYS A 135 -11.13 19.34 0.64
N SER A 136 -10.34 18.45 1.23
CA SER A 136 -10.61 17.88 2.55
C SER A 136 -9.48 18.21 3.52
N GLU A 137 -9.77 18.22 4.82
CA GLU A 137 -8.77 18.37 5.88
C GLU A 137 -7.63 17.32 5.76
N LYS A 138 -7.96 16.09 5.32
CA LYS A 138 -6.96 15.04 5.04
C LYS A 138 -6.00 15.44 3.91
N THR A 139 -6.52 16.04 2.84
CA THR A 139 -5.70 16.52 1.71
C THR A 139 -4.77 17.66 2.13
N GLU A 140 -5.26 18.57 2.97
CA GLU A 140 -4.51 19.74 3.45
C GLU A 140 -3.41 19.35 4.45
N ARG A 141 -3.71 18.42 5.36
CA ARG A 141 -2.72 17.81 6.25
C ARG A 141 -1.64 17.06 5.47
N MET A 142 -2.01 16.33 4.42
CA MET A 142 -1.04 15.65 3.55
C MET A 142 -0.15 16.65 2.81
N LYS A 143 -0.71 17.73 2.27
CA LYS A 143 0.07 18.81 1.64
C LYS A 143 1.15 19.35 2.57
N LYS A 144 0.83 19.58 3.84
CA LYS A 144 1.80 20.03 4.85
C LYS A 144 2.95 19.04 5.07
N TYR A 145 2.70 17.73 5.04
CA TYR A 145 3.78 16.71 5.13
C TYR A 145 4.65 16.68 3.87
N ILE A 146 4.03 16.85 2.70
CA ILE A 146 4.71 16.88 1.41
C ILE A 146 5.58 18.14 1.29
N GLU A 147 5.08 19.31 1.69
CA GLU A 147 5.83 20.58 1.75
C GLU A 147 7.03 20.50 2.69
N LYS A 148 6.91 19.76 3.79
CA LYS A 148 8.02 19.47 4.71
C LYS A 148 9.04 18.46 4.16
N GLY A 149 8.86 17.95 2.95
CA GLY A 149 9.79 17.03 2.30
C GLY A 149 9.65 15.55 2.71
N TRP A 150 8.59 15.17 3.42
CA TRP A 150 8.40 13.77 3.86
C TRP A 150 7.82 12.86 2.78
N ALA A 151 7.36 13.42 1.65
CA ALA A 151 6.70 12.65 0.59
C ALA A 151 7.53 11.44 0.09
N PRO A 152 8.83 11.58 -0.24
CA PRO A 152 9.68 10.45 -0.64
C PRO A 152 9.67 9.28 0.33
N VAL A 153 9.88 9.58 1.61
CA VAL A 153 10.00 8.58 2.68
C VAL A 153 8.68 7.89 2.92
N LEU A 154 7.58 8.65 2.94
CA LEU A 154 6.24 8.08 3.12
C LEU A 154 5.85 7.17 1.94
N ILE A 155 6.08 7.62 0.70
CA ILE A 155 5.81 6.81 -0.49
C ILE A 155 6.62 5.51 -0.45
N PHE A 156 7.91 5.60 -0.13
CA PHE A 156 8.76 4.43 -0.03
C PHE A 156 8.27 3.45 1.07
N ILE A 157 7.96 3.92 2.28
CA ILE A 157 7.53 3.05 3.38
C ILE A 157 6.19 2.39 3.06
N PHE A 158 5.22 3.14 2.53
CA PHE A 158 3.93 2.58 2.15
C PHE A 158 4.09 1.51 1.06
N ALA A 159 4.91 1.75 0.04
CA ALA A 159 5.16 0.78 -1.02
C ALA A 159 6.03 -0.41 -0.58
N ALA A 160 6.93 -0.22 0.39
CA ALA A 160 7.80 -1.27 0.94
C ALA A 160 7.08 -2.19 1.95
N THR A 161 5.85 -1.86 2.32
CA THR A 161 5.05 -2.63 3.28
C THR A 161 3.80 -3.19 2.60
N PRO A 162 3.19 -4.26 3.14
CA PRO A 162 1.92 -4.79 2.63
C PRO A 162 0.72 -3.88 2.98
N LEU A 163 0.94 -2.57 3.12
CA LEU A 163 -0.09 -1.58 3.40
C LEU A 163 -0.83 -1.20 2.11
N PRO A 164 -2.06 -0.65 2.22
CA PRO A 164 -2.81 -0.17 1.06
C PRO A 164 -2.22 1.14 0.52
N ASP A 165 -1.12 1.05 -0.22
CA ASP A 165 -0.39 2.17 -0.81
C ASP A 165 -1.14 2.86 -1.94
N ASP A 166 -2.02 2.17 -2.68
CA ASP A 166 -2.88 2.77 -3.71
C ASP A 166 -3.73 3.93 -3.15
N ALA A 167 -4.39 3.73 -2.01
CA ALA A 167 -5.19 4.76 -1.37
C ALA A 167 -4.33 5.96 -0.93
N PHE A 168 -3.11 5.68 -0.47
CA PHE A 168 -2.13 6.72 -0.13
C PHE A 168 -1.68 7.49 -1.39
N LEU A 169 -1.41 6.80 -2.49
CA LEU A 169 -1.02 7.40 -3.77
C LEU A 169 -2.10 8.27 -4.40
N VAL A 170 -3.37 7.90 -4.25
CA VAL A 170 -4.51 8.76 -4.63
C VAL A 170 -4.43 10.09 -3.86
N VAL A 171 -4.15 10.05 -2.55
CA VAL A 171 -4.00 11.27 -1.75
C VAL A 171 -2.78 12.08 -2.18
N VAL A 172 -1.64 11.44 -2.47
CA VAL A 172 -0.44 12.09 -3.03
C VAL A 172 -0.74 12.72 -4.40
N GLY A 173 -1.59 12.09 -5.20
CA GLY A 173 -2.09 12.64 -6.46
C GLY A 173 -2.90 13.92 -6.27
N PHE A 174 -3.79 13.97 -5.27
CA PHE A 174 -4.57 15.18 -4.94
C PHE A 174 -3.71 16.37 -4.53
N THR A 175 -2.54 16.15 -3.95
CA THR A 175 -1.65 17.25 -3.57
C THR A 175 -0.90 17.82 -4.77
N GLY A 176 -0.88 17.12 -5.91
CA GLY A 176 -0.15 17.51 -7.11
C GLY A 176 1.35 17.22 -7.04
N TYR A 177 1.77 16.27 -6.21
CA TYR A 177 3.18 15.87 -6.13
C TYR A 177 3.63 15.21 -7.44
N SER A 178 4.88 15.45 -7.87
CA SER A 178 5.39 15.01 -9.17
C SER A 178 5.31 13.49 -9.37
N VAL A 179 4.66 13.05 -10.46
CA VAL A 179 4.53 11.64 -10.83
C VAL A 179 5.87 10.92 -10.89
N VAL A 180 6.90 11.53 -11.49
CA VAL A 180 8.22 10.89 -11.63
C VAL A 180 8.84 10.60 -10.27
N LYS A 181 8.74 11.55 -9.34
CA LYS A 181 9.23 11.34 -7.96
C LYS A 181 8.42 10.27 -7.25
N THR A 182 7.09 10.31 -7.38
CA THR A 182 6.20 9.29 -6.82
C THR A 182 6.60 7.90 -7.28
N LEU A 183 6.65 7.68 -8.60
CA LEU A 183 6.94 6.38 -9.19
C LEU A 183 8.34 5.88 -8.83
N PHE A 184 9.34 6.76 -8.75
CA PHE A 184 10.69 6.36 -8.36
C PHE A 184 10.72 5.80 -6.93
N TRP A 185 10.11 6.50 -5.96
CA TRP A 185 10.09 6.04 -4.57
C TRP A 185 9.17 4.84 -4.35
N CYS A 186 8.05 4.77 -5.07
CA CYS A 186 7.15 3.62 -5.01
C CYS A 186 7.83 2.40 -5.63
N PHE A 187 8.51 2.55 -6.78
CA PHE A 187 9.31 1.49 -7.40
C PHE A 187 10.32 0.91 -6.42
N LEU A 188 11.14 1.76 -5.77
CA LEU A 188 12.12 1.28 -4.78
C LEU A 188 11.46 0.53 -3.63
N GLY A 189 10.34 1.03 -3.10
CA GLY A 189 9.58 0.34 -2.06
C GLY A 189 9.06 -1.01 -2.53
N LYS A 190 8.45 -1.07 -3.72
CA LYS A 190 7.96 -2.31 -4.32
C LYS A 190 9.07 -3.30 -4.60
N VAL A 191 10.26 -2.88 -5.03
CA VAL A 191 11.41 -3.77 -5.19
C VAL A 191 11.74 -4.45 -3.86
N VAL A 192 11.77 -3.70 -2.76
CA VAL A 192 12.00 -4.26 -1.42
C VAL A 192 10.89 -5.26 -1.06
N LEU A 193 9.63 -4.84 -1.13
CA LEU A 193 8.49 -5.70 -0.78
C LEU A 193 8.46 -6.98 -1.62
N CYS A 194 8.65 -6.87 -2.94
CA CYS A 194 8.60 -7.99 -3.88
C CYS A 194 9.78 -8.94 -3.69
N THR A 195 10.98 -8.41 -3.41
CA THR A 195 12.16 -9.24 -3.09
C THR A 195 11.90 -10.07 -1.84
N PHE A 196 11.43 -9.46 -0.75
CA PHE A 196 11.10 -10.20 0.48
C PHE A 196 9.98 -11.21 0.25
N THR A 197 8.93 -10.82 -0.46
CA THR A 197 7.80 -11.70 -0.81
C THR A 197 8.26 -12.93 -1.60
N THR A 198 9.24 -12.78 -2.48
CA THR A 198 9.83 -13.88 -3.27
C THR A 198 10.82 -14.72 -2.45
N ALA A 199 11.59 -14.09 -1.55
CA ALA A 199 12.64 -14.76 -0.77
C ALA A 199 12.08 -15.59 0.40
N ILE A 200 11.02 -15.12 1.05
CA ILE A 200 10.42 -15.79 2.23
C ILE A 200 10.03 -17.25 1.93
N PRO A 201 9.30 -17.57 0.84
CA PRO A 201 8.94 -18.94 0.51
C PRO A 201 10.15 -19.84 0.27
N VAL A 202 11.20 -19.32 -0.39
CA VAL A 202 12.47 -20.03 -0.61
C VAL A 202 13.16 -20.35 0.71
N TRP A 203 13.20 -19.39 1.64
CA TRP A 203 13.76 -19.62 2.97
C TRP A 203 12.94 -20.61 3.79
N ILE A 204 11.60 -20.51 3.76
CA ILE A 204 10.71 -21.44 4.46
C ILE A 204 10.88 -22.86 3.91
N GLN A 205 10.97 -23.03 2.59
CA GLN A 205 11.22 -24.31 1.94
C GLN A 205 12.51 -24.98 2.43
N ASN A 206 13.58 -24.20 2.59
CA ASN A 206 14.86 -24.72 3.09
C ASN A 206 14.83 -25.09 4.57
N ILE A 207 13.94 -24.48 5.37
CA ILE A 207 13.81 -24.75 6.81
C ILE A 207 12.83 -25.89 7.09
N SER A 208 11.67 -25.91 6.41
CA SER A 208 10.60 -26.89 6.60
C SER A 208 9.84 -27.12 5.28
N PRO A 209 10.20 -28.17 4.52
CA PRO A 209 9.52 -28.54 3.27
C PRO A 209 8.02 -28.79 3.44
N ASP A 210 7.61 -29.47 4.53
CA ASP A 210 6.19 -29.79 4.79
C ASP A 210 5.35 -28.53 5.06
N PHE A 211 5.92 -27.58 5.80
CA PHE A 211 5.26 -26.30 6.05
C PHE A 211 5.17 -25.49 4.77
N ALA A 212 6.24 -25.47 3.96
CA ALA A 212 6.24 -24.82 2.66
C ALA A 212 5.14 -25.42 1.77
N ALA A 213 5.07 -26.75 1.65
CA ALA A 213 4.03 -27.45 0.89
C ALA A 213 2.62 -27.06 1.32
N THR A 214 2.39 -26.91 2.63
CA THR A 214 1.12 -26.41 3.17
C THR A 214 0.82 -24.99 2.69
N LEU A 215 1.80 -24.08 2.72
CA LEU A 215 1.64 -22.71 2.24
C LEU A 215 1.32 -22.66 0.74
N TYR A 216 2.00 -23.45 -0.10
CA TYR A 216 1.69 -23.52 -1.53
C TYR A 216 0.27 -24.03 -1.78
N ARG A 217 -0.16 -25.05 -1.03
CA ARG A 217 -1.51 -25.60 -1.11
C ARG A 217 -2.59 -24.55 -0.80
N LEU A 218 -2.33 -23.62 0.13
CA LEU A 218 -3.25 -22.51 0.42
C LEU A 218 -3.53 -21.61 -0.79
N PHE A 219 -2.60 -21.54 -1.75
CA PHE A 219 -2.77 -20.76 -2.97
C PHE A 219 -3.16 -21.63 -4.17
N GLY A 220 -3.42 -22.93 -3.95
CA GLY A 220 -3.84 -23.87 -4.98
C GLY A 220 -2.71 -24.23 -5.92
N ILE A 221 -1.49 -24.31 -5.38
CA ILE A 221 -0.24 -24.59 -6.07
C ILE A 221 0.24 -25.97 -5.62
N ASN A 222 0.60 -26.84 -6.56
CA ASN A 222 1.23 -28.13 -6.23
C ASN A 222 2.71 -27.90 -5.89
N TYR A 223 3.12 -28.30 -4.68
CA TYR A 223 4.48 -28.15 -4.21
C TYR A 223 5.49 -28.99 -4.99
N GLU A 224 5.17 -30.23 -5.36
CA GLU A 224 6.10 -31.09 -6.10
C GLU A 224 6.32 -30.58 -7.53
N ASP A 225 5.25 -30.11 -8.16
CA ASP A 225 5.34 -29.47 -9.47
C ASP A 225 6.10 -28.14 -9.40
N ALA A 226 5.91 -27.40 -8.29
CA ALA A 226 6.62 -26.16 -8.02
C ALA A 226 8.13 -26.37 -7.97
N ILE A 227 8.61 -27.26 -7.11
CA ILE A 227 10.06 -27.46 -6.94
C ILE A 227 10.75 -28.00 -8.20
N ASN A 228 10.00 -28.68 -9.07
CA ASN A 228 10.50 -29.26 -10.31
C ASN A 228 10.33 -28.34 -11.53
N GLY A 229 9.69 -27.18 -11.38
CA GLY A 229 9.49 -26.21 -12.45
C GLY A 229 8.63 -26.73 -13.60
N ILE A 230 7.69 -27.63 -13.32
CA ILE A 230 6.79 -28.22 -14.31
C ILE A 230 5.40 -27.62 -14.22
N VAL A 231 4.73 -27.47 -15.38
CA VAL A 231 3.29 -27.18 -15.41
C VAL A 231 2.58 -28.44 -14.93
N SER A 232 1.72 -28.31 -13.91
CA SER A 232 1.00 -29.46 -13.36
C SER A 232 0.14 -30.11 -14.43
N GLU A 233 0.49 -31.34 -14.83
CA GLU A 233 -0.35 -32.17 -15.71
C GLU A 233 -1.52 -32.79 -14.93
N THR A 234 -1.38 -32.88 -13.61
CA THR A 234 -2.41 -33.38 -12.72
C THR A 234 -3.40 -32.28 -12.38
N PRO A 235 -4.69 -32.42 -12.73
CA PRO A 235 -5.68 -31.43 -12.35
C PRO A 235 -5.79 -31.33 -10.82
N PRO A 236 -5.84 -30.11 -10.25
CA PRO A 236 -5.92 -29.94 -8.79
C PRO A 236 -7.15 -30.62 -8.22
N THR A 237 -7.02 -31.19 -7.02
CA THR A 237 -8.14 -31.88 -6.38
C THR A 237 -9.23 -30.89 -5.99
N TRP A 238 -10.47 -31.37 -5.87
CA TRP A 238 -11.57 -30.52 -5.40
C TRP A 238 -11.30 -29.87 -4.04
N GLN A 239 -10.57 -30.56 -3.16
CA GLN A 239 -10.20 -29.99 -1.86
C GLN A 239 -9.23 -28.82 -2.01
N ASP A 240 -8.25 -28.93 -2.91
CA ASP A 240 -7.26 -27.87 -3.14
C ASP A 240 -7.89 -26.65 -3.81
N ILE A 241 -8.83 -26.87 -4.72
CA ILE A 241 -9.63 -25.78 -5.33
C ILE A 241 -10.45 -25.07 -4.25
N VAL A 242 -11.13 -25.80 -3.37
CA VAL A 242 -11.95 -25.18 -2.31
C VAL A 242 -11.08 -24.41 -1.30
N ILE A 243 -9.96 -24.99 -0.87
CA ILE A 243 -9.03 -24.33 0.06
C ILE A 243 -8.49 -23.04 -0.57
N SER A 244 -7.95 -23.12 -1.79
CA SER A 244 -7.38 -21.97 -2.46
C SER A 244 -8.39 -20.87 -2.73
N THR A 245 -9.57 -21.22 -3.22
CA THR A 245 -10.69 -20.27 -3.43
C THR A 245 -11.07 -19.58 -2.12
N SER A 246 -11.14 -20.33 -1.02
CA SER A 246 -11.47 -19.78 0.30
C SER A 246 -10.41 -18.79 0.78
N VAL A 247 -9.12 -19.08 0.56
CA VAL A 247 -8.00 -18.18 0.88
C VAL A 247 -8.09 -16.91 0.05
N TRP A 248 -8.32 -17.00 -1.26
CA TRP A 248 -8.46 -15.83 -2.13
C TRP A 248 -9.63 -14.94 -1.73
N ILE A 249 -10.79 -15.52 -1.44
CA ILE A 249 -11.96 -14.80 -0.93
C ILE A 249 -11.63 -14.14 0.43
N GLY A 250 -10.94 -14.85 1.32
CA GLY A 250 -10.48 -14.33 2.61
C GLY A 250 -9.57 -13.11 2.46
N ILE A 251 -8.58 -13.16 1.57
CA ILE A 251 -7.68 -12.04 1.29
C ILE A 251 -8.47 -10.84 0.76
N ILE A 252 -9.40 -11.07 -0.15
CA ILE A 252 -10.27 -10.02 -0.69
C ILE A 252 -11.10 -9.36 0.42
N ILE A 253 -11.70 -10.15 1.31
CA ILE A 253 -12.48 -9.64 2.45
C ILE A 253 -11.59 -8.82 3.39
N VAL A 254 -10.42 -9.36 3.78
CA VAL A 254 -9.49 -8.67 4.68
C VAL A 254 -9.03 -7.36 4.08
N THR A 255 -8.66 -7.33 2.80
CA THR A 255 -8.22 -6.10 2.17
C THR A 255 -9.35 -5.09 2.03
N PHE A 256 -10.56 -5.53 1.67
CA PHE A 256 -11.74 -4.65 1.65
C PHE A 256 -12.01 -4.05 3.04
N ALA A 257 -11.86 -4.84 4.10
CA ALA A 257 -11.97 -4.36 5.47
C ALA A 257 -10.87 -3.33 5.80
N LEU A 258 -9.60 -3.60 5.45
CA LEU A 258 -8.48 -2.67 5.66
C LEU A 258 -8.68 -1.33 4.97
N ILE A 259 -9.23 -1.32 3.75
CA ILE A 259 -9.55 -0.10 3.01
C ILE A 259 -10.75 0.63 3.63
N SER A 260 -11.74 -0.12 4.12
CA SER A 260 -12.97 0.43 4.71
C SER A 260 -12.78 1.00 6.13
N ILE A 261 -11.66 0.68 6.80
CA ILE A 261 -11.34 1.20 8.12
C ILE A 261 -10.99 2.69 8.03
N ASP A 262 -11.63 3.51 8.87
CA ASP A 262 -11.27 4.91 9.04
C ASP A 262 -9.99 5.03 9.88
N TRP A 263 -8.86 4.95 9.20
CA TRP A 263 -7.53 5.00 9.80
C TRP A 263 -7.32 6.22 10.71
N ASP A 264 -8.00 7.34 10.43
CA ASP A 264 -7.90 8.55 11.25
C ASP A 264 -8.42 8.31 12.68
N LYS A 265 -9.59 7.69 12.82
CA LYS A 265 -10.15 7.31 14.12
C LYS A 265 -9.28 6.29 14.85
N VAL A 266 -8.66 5.37 14.12
CA VAL A 266 -7.78 4.35 14.70
C VAL A 266 -6.52 5.01 15.27
N PHE A 267 -5.87 5.89 14.51
CA PHE A 267 -4.67 6.60 14.97
C PHE A 267 -4.96 7.53 16.15
N HIS A 268 -6.09 8.24 16.15
CA HIS A 268 -6.50 9.08 17.28
C HIS A 268 -6.69 8.26 18.57
N ARG A 269 -7.37 7.11 18.49
CA ARG A 269 -7.57 6.22 19.65
C ARG A 269 -6.26 5.67 20.20
N VAL A 270 -5.27 5.40 19.34
CA VAL A 270 -3.94 4.92 19.77
C VAL A 270 -3.15 6.05 20.45
N LYS A 271 -3.23 7.27 19.91
CA LYS A 271 -2.55 8.45 20.47
C LYS A 271 -3.09 8.81 21.86
N ASP A 272 -4.42 8.85 22.02
CA ASP A 272 -5.06 9.18 23.30
C ASP A 272 -4.70 8.17 24.41
N LYS A 273 -4.55 6.89 24.03
CA LYS A 273 -4.16 5.81 24.96
C LYS A 273 -2.68 5.90 25.40
N HIS A 274 -1.84 6.51 24.57
CA HIS A 274 -0.42 6.73 24.84
C HIS A 274 -0.18 8.00 25.69
N GLU A 275 -1.05 9.01 25.55
CA GLU A 275 -1.04 10.21 26.41
C GLU A 275 -1.69 9.95 27.78
N SER A 276 -2.59 8.96 27.91
CA SER A 276 -3.22 8.59 29.18
C SER A 276 -2.34 7.75 30.13
N HIS A 277 -1.12 7.40 29.74
CA HIS A 277 -0.14 6.68 30.57
C HIS A 277 1.14 7.51 30.69
N PRO A 278 1.26 8.42 31.67
CA PRO A 278 2.53 9.08 31.93
C PRO A 278 3.61 8.03 32.26
N PRO A 279 4.88 8.26 31.90
CA PRO A 279 5.98 7.36 32.26
C PRO A 279 5.93 7.04 33.75
N ARG A 280 6.04 5.75 34.07
CA ARG A 280 5.95 5.18 35.43
C ARG A 280 7.18 5.51 36.29
N ALA A 281 7.70 6.72 36.18
CA ALA A 281 8.85 7.23 36.89
C ALA A 281 8.53 8.63 37.40
N LEU A 282 7.76 8.70 38.50
CA LEU A 282 7.74 9.78 39.51
C LEU A 282 6.79 9.41 40.67
N LYS A 283 6.87 8.15 41.14
CA LYS A 283 6.33 7.73 42.44
C LYS A 283 7.46 7.20 43.33
N LYS A 284 8.38 8.08 43.70
CA LYS A 284 9.09 8.00 44.98
C LYS A 284 9.15 9.41 45.55
N GLY A 285 8.61 9.55 46.75
CA GLY A 285 8.16 10.81 47.33
C GLY A 285 9.26 11.82 47.57
N VAL A 286 8.97 13.06 47.22
CA VAL A 286 9.47 14.25 47.89
C VAL A 286 8.23 15.06 48.23
N LYS A 287 7.88 15.13 49.52
CA LYS A 287 6.83 16.01 50.03
C LYS A 287 7.37 17.43 49.97
N PHE A 288 6.75 18.30 49.17
CA PHE A 288 6.90 19.75 49.33
C PHE A 288 5.89 20.21 50.38
N HIS A 289 6.36 20.78 51.50
CA HIS A 289 5.52 21.51 52.46
C HIS A 289 5.49 22.99 52.03
N PRO A 290 4.31 23.60 51.90
CA PRO A 290 4.18 25.04 51.74
C PRO A 290 3.87 25.64 53.12
N HIS A 291 4.83 26.33 53.72
CA HIS A 291 4.62 27.48 54.61
C HIS A 291 6.01 27.98 55.01
N ASP A 292 6.23 29.28 54.78
CA ASP A 292 7.03 30.23 55.57
C ASP A 292 7.55 31.32 54.63
N GLU A 293 6.69 32.31 54.38
CA GLU A 293 7.13 33.66 54.05
C GLU A 293 7.72 34.26 55.34
N GLU A 294 8.98 34.71 55.32
CA GLU A 294 9.47 35.81 56.16
C GLU A 294 10.81 36.32 55.59
N GLU A 295 10.71 37.46 54.90
CA GLU A 295 11.49 38.69 55.08
C GLU A 295 13.00 38.59 55.39
N GLN A 296 13.85 39.11 54.48
CA GLN A 296 15.00 39.95 54.84
C GLN A 296 15.54 40.75 53.63
N GLU A 297 15.92 41.99 53.93
CA GLU A 297 16.09 43.17 53.07
C GLU A 297 17.43 43.27 52.31
N GLU A 298 17.39 43.92 51.13
CA GLU A 298 18.36 44.86 50.48
C GLU A 298 19.89 44.58 50.36
N PRO A 299 20.66 45.32 49.51
CA PRO A 299 20.29 46.31 48.48
C PRO A 299 20.96 46.13 47.09
N ILE A 300 20.43 46.90 46.13
CA ILE A 300 20.94 47.17 44.77
C ILE A 300 22.08 48.19 44.83
N PRO A 301 23.19 48.06 44.05
CA PRO A 301 23.98 49.21 43.65
C PRO A 301 23.49 49.76 42.30
N LYS A 302 23.08 51.03 42.34
CA LYS A 302 22.79 51.89 41.19
C LYS A 302 24.07 52.48 40.58
N ASN A 303 23.93 52.91 39.32
CA ASN A 303 24.71 53.91 38.56
C ASN A 303 25.92 53.36 37.78
N ALA A 304 26.21 53.80 36.55
CA ALA A 304 25.79 55.01 35.85
C ALA A 304 25.69 54.78 34.33
N GLN A 305 24.77 55.51 33.71
CA GLN A 305 24.53 55.62 32.27
C GLN A 305 25.60 56.45 31.54
N SER A 306 25.71 56.16 30.24
CA SER A 306 25.84 57.11 29.12
C SER A 306 27.17 57.83 28.88
N THR A 307 27.72 57.68 27.67
CA THR A 307 27.93 58.77 26.67
C THR A 307 28.52 58.18 25.37
N LYS A 308 27.82 58.29 24.24
CA LYS A 308 27.95 59.28 23.13
C LYS A 308 29.11 59.04 22.14
N ASN A 309 28.70 58.72 20.91
CA ASN A 309 29.09 59.26 19.59
C ASN A 309 30.53 59.73 19.24
N ASP A 310 30.85 59.38 17.98
CA ASP A 310 31.57 60.13 16.92
C ASP A 310 33.11 60.05 16.75
N LYS A 311 33.47 59.60 15.53
CA LYS A 311 34.54 60.03 14.59
C LYS A 311 36.01 60.06 15.04
N LYS A 312 36.81 59.22 14.35
CA LYS A 312 37.87 59.69 13.43
C LYS A 312 38.18 58.65 12.38
#